data_AF-A0A101F6E3-F1
#
_entry.id   AF-A0A101F6E3-F1
#
_cell.length_a   1.000
_cell.length_b   1.000
_cell.length_c   1.000
_cell.angle_alpha   90.00
_cell.angle_beta   90.00
_cell.angle_gamma   90.00
#
_symmetry.space_group_name_H-M   'P 1'
#
loop_
_entity.id
_entity.type
_entity.pdbx_description
1 polymer ?
#
loop_
_entity_poly.entity_id
_entity_poly.type
_entity_poly.pdbx_seq_one_letter_code
_entity_poly.pdbx_strand_id
1 'polypeptide(L)'
;MGTGQKRNRILVPEATQAMYQFKYEIARELGIENQIQNGYWGYISSRDCGSVGGNMVRRMIQTIEQSLASQGNLSSLLAQTATPSSGYVEYNTLER
;
A
#
# COMPACT_ATOMS: atom_id res chain seq x y z
N MET A 1 12.18 12.05 27.61
CA MET A 1 11.57 10.93 26.86
C MET A 1 10.84 11.50 25.65
N GLY A 2 11.32 11.23 24.43
CA GLY A 2 10.76 11.84 23.22
C GLY A 2 9.41 11.24 22.85
N THR A 3 8.34 11.97 23.14
CA THR A 3 6.97 11.68 22.71
C THR A 3 6.84 12.00 21.23
N GLY A 4 6.95 10.98 20.39
CA GLY A 4 6.86 11.15 18.95
C GLY A 4 6.71 9.83 18.22
N GLN A 5 5.75 9.00 18.62
CA GLN A 5 5.33 7.88 17.78
C GLN A 5 4.60 8.45 16.56
N LYS A 6 5.37 8.96 15.58
CA LYS A 6 4.86 9.15 14.22
C LYS A 6 4.44 7.77 13.74
N ARG A 7 3.14 7.48 13.81
CA ARG A 7 2.58 6.27 13.24
C ARG A 7 2.62 6.47 11.74
N ASN A 8 3.49 5.74 11.05
CA ASN A 8 3.44 5.64 9.59
C ASN A 8 2.09 5.01 9.23
N ARG A 9 1.12 5.85 8.86
CA ARG A 9 -0.22 5.45 8.44
C ARG A 9 -0.22 5.32 6.93
N ILE A 10 -0.82 4.25 6.44
CA ILE A 10 -1.10 4.10 5.01
C ILE A 10 -2.15 5.17 4.66
N LEU A 11 -1.92 5.91 3.58
CA LEU A 11 -2.79 7.01 3.15
C LEU A 11 -4.16 6.52 2.67
N VAL A 12 -4.18 5.33 2.06
CA VAL A 12 -5.39 4.65 1.59
C VAL A 12 -5.59 3.42 2.49
N PRO A 13 -6.45 3.50 3.53
CA PRO A 13 -6.60 2.43 4.51
C PRO A 13 -7.07 1.11 3.88
N GLU A 14 -7.84 1.17 2.80
CA GLU A 14 -8.33 0.03 2.03
C GLU A 14 -7.19 -0.79 1.41
N ALA A 15 -6.07 -0.13 1.07
CA ALA A 15 -4.90 -0.78 0.50
C ALA A 15 -4.05 -1.53 1.54
N THR A 16 -4.36 -1.42 2.84
CA THR A 16 -3.54 -1.98 3.92
C THR A 16 -3.27 -3.48 3.75
N GLN A 17 -4.30 -4.27 3.47
CA GLN A 17 -4.16 -5.71 3.29
C GLN A 17 -3.32 -6.04 2.05
N ALA A 18 -3.56 -5.35 0.93
CA ALA A 18 -2.78 -5.52 -0.29
C ALA A 18 -1.30 -5.16 -0.08
N MET A 19 -1.01 -4.09 0.66
CA MET A 19 0.35 -3.68 1.01
C MET A 19 1.05 -4.69 1.92
N TYR A 20 0.33 -5.33 2.84
CA TYR A 20 0.89 -6.41 3.67
C TYR A 20 1.29 -7.62 2.82
N GLN A 21 0.41 -8.05 1.91
CA GLN A 21 0.72 -9.17 1.02
C GLN A 21 1.92 -8.84 0.13
N PHE A 22 1.92 -7.65 -0.45
CA PHE A 22 3.01 -7.20 -1.28
C PHE A 22 4.35 -7.17 -0.53
N LYS A 23 4.37 -6.70 0.73
CA LYS A 23 5.57 -6.76 1.58
C LYS A 23 6.11 -8.18 1.69
N TYR A 24 5.24 -9.18 1.91
CA TYR A 24 5.66 -10.58 2.02
C TYR A 24 6.12 -11.14 0.68
N GLU A 25 5.48 -10.82 -0.44
CA GLU A 25 5.95 -11.20 -1.77
C GLU A 25 7.38 -10.72 -2.04
N ILE A 26 7.65 -9.45 -1.74
CA ILE A 26 9.00 -8.88 -1.87
C ILE A 26 10.00 -9.57 -0.94
N ALA A 27 9.58 -9.88 0.29
CA ALA A 27 10.41 -10.60 1.24
C ALA A 27 10.81 -11.99 0.72
N ARG A 28 9.89 -12.68 0.05
CA ARG A 28 10.10 -14.00 -0.55
C ARG A 28 11.12 -13.92 -1.67
N GLU A 29 10.99 -12.93 -2.54
CA GLU A 29 11.91 -12.76 -3.67
C GLU A 29 13.32 -12.34 -3.24
N LEU A 30 13.44 -11.60 -2.14
CA LEU A 30 14.73 -11.27 -1.55
C LEU A 30 15.32 -12.42 -0.70
N GLY A 31 14.61 -13.53 -0.54
CA GLY A 31 15.07 -14.71 0.21
C GLY A 31 15.08 -14.53 1.73
N ILE A 32 14.44 -13.48 2.25
CA ILE A 32 14.44 -13.16 3.69
C ILE A 32 13.22 -13.72 4.42
N GLU A 33 12.31 -14.40 3.72
CA GLU A 33 11.09 -15.00 4.31
C GLU A 33 11.42 -15.90 5.50
N ASN A 34 12.49 -16.70 5.40
CA ASN A 34 12.92 -17.62 6.47
C ASN A 34 13.41 -16.92 7.74
N GLN A 35 13.71 -15.62 7.66
CA GLN A 35 14.15 -14.81 8.82
C GLN A 35 12.97 -14.14 9.53
N ILE A 36 11.78 -14.15 8.93
CA ILE A 36 10.56 -13.59 9.53
C ILE A 36 9.98 -14.63 10.49
N GLN A 37 10.26 -14.47 11.77
CA GLN A 37 9.72 -15.37 12.80
C GLN A 37 8.34 -14.89 13.24
N ASN A 38 7.29 -15.69 13.01
CA ASN A 38 5.91 -15.37 13.43
C ASN A 38 5.40 -13.99 12.95
N GLY A 39 5.86 -13.51 11.78
CA GLY A 39 5.52 -12.18 11.28
C GLY A 39 6.26 -11.03 11.98
N TYR A 40 7.22 -11.33 12.86
CA TYR A 40 8.05 -10.34 13.53
C TYR A 40 9.31 -10.04 12.73
N TRP A 41 9.49 -8.76 12.41
CA TRP A 41 10.59 -8.25 11.58
C TRP A 41 11.77 -7.72 12.40
N GLY A 42 11.68 -7.71 13.73
CA GLY A 42 12.69 -7.08 14.59
C GLY A 42 14.00 -7.86 14.72
N TYR A 43 14.02 -9.15 14.40
CA TYR A 43 15.24 -9.96 14.35
C TYR A 43 15.98 -9.86 13.00
N ILE A 44 15.36 -9.23 12.01
CA ILE A 44 15.92 -9.06 10.67
C ILE A 44 16.85 -7.84 10.68
N SER A 45 17.97 -7.94 9.96
CA SER A 45 18.90 -6.83 9.81
C SER A 45 18.18 -5.60 9.24
N SER A 46 18.49 -4.41 9.77
CA SER A 46 17.95 -3.15 9.25
C SER A 46 18.24 -2.96 7.76
N ARG A 47 19.34 -3.54 7.27
CA ARG A 47 19.68 -3.55 5.83
C ARG A 47 18.67 -4.34 5.02
N ASP A 48 18.27 -5.52 5.49
CA ASP A 48 17.35 -6.41 4.76
C ASP A 48 15.92 -5.86 4.80
N CYS A 49 15.48 -5.37 5.96
CA CYS A 49 14.20 -4.67 6.09
C CYS A 49 14.15 -3.42 5.19
N GLY A 50 15.26 -2.66 5.11
CA GLY A 50 15.40 -1.53 4.19
C GLY A 50 15.34 -1.94 2.72
N SER A 51 15.99 -3.04 2.35
CA SER A 51 15.94 -3.60 0.99
C SER A 51 14.53 -3.96 0.57
N VAL A 52 13.72 -4.53 1.46
CA VAL A 52 12.31 -4.88 1.18
C VAL A 52 11.49 -3.63 0.90
N GLY A 53 11.54 -2.65 1.80
CA GLY A 53 10.80 -1.40 1.61
C GLY A 53 11.23 -0.66 0.34
N GLY A 54 12.53 -0.65 0.04
CA GLY A 54 13.06 -0.06 -1.19
C GLY A 54 12.59 -0.77 -2.46
N ASN A 55 12.52 -2.11 -2.45
CA ASN A 55 12.02 -2.89 -3.57
C ASN A 55 10.51 -2.73 -3.77
N MET A 56 9.74 -2.62 -2.69
CA MET A 56 8.31 -2.31 -2.76
C MET A 56 8.08 -1.00 -3.52
N VAL A 57 8.77 0.08 -3.14
CA VAL A 57 8.62 1.39 -3.80
C VAL A 57 9.08 1.34 -5.26
N ARG A 58 10.23 0.70 -5.54
CA ARG A 58 10.74 0.55 -6.91
C ARG A 58 9.74 -0.11 -7.84
N ARG A 59 9.09 -1.19 -7.39
CA ARG A 59 8.09 -1.89 -8.19
C ARG A 59 6.79 -1.13 -8.35
N MET A 60 6.33 -0.45 -7.30
CA MET A 60 5.16 0.44 -7.44
C MET A 60 5.41 1.50 -8.51
N ILE A 61 6.59 2.13 -8.49
CA ILE A 61 6.99 3.12 -9.50
C ILE A 61 7.05 2.46 -10.88
N GLN A 62 7.71 1.31 -11.00
CA GLN A 62 7.81 0.59 -12.26
C GLN A 62 6.44 0.24 -12.85
N THR A 63 5.50 -0.26 -12.05
CA THR A 63 4.13 -0.56 -12.50
C THR A 63 3.40 0.70 -12.95
N ILE A 64 3.59 1.82 -12.22
CA ILE A 64 3.01 3.11 -12.60
C ILE A 64 3.63 3.60 -13.91
N GLU A 65 4.95 3.55 -14.08
CA GLU A 65 5.69 3.91 -15.30
C GLU A 65 5.26 3.06 -16.51
N GLN A 66 5.02 1.76 -16.31
CA GLN A 66 4.50 0.87 -17.35
C GLN A 66 3.05 1.23 -17.74
N SER A 67 2.19 1.48 -16.74
CA SER A 67 0.81 1.92 -16.97
C SER A 67 0.79 3.26 -17.70
N LEU A 68 1.71 4.14 -17.33
CA LEU A 68 1.97 5.43 -17.96
C LEU A 68 2.35 5.33 -19.42
N ALA A 69 3.36 4.50 -19.70
CA ALA A 69 3.84 4.25 -21.04
C ALA A 69 2.74 3.63 -21.92
N SER A 70 1.90 2.76 -21.35
CA SER A 70 0.79 2.13 -22.06
C SER A 70 -0.39 3.06 -22.31
N GLN A 71 -0.69 3.97 -21.38
CA GLN A 71 -1.96 4.71 -21.37
C GLN A 71 -1.81 6.18 -21.77
N GLY A 72 -0.59 6.68 -21.91
CA GLY A 72 -0.24 8.00 -22.48
C GLY A 72 -0.82 9.22 -21.77
N ASN A 73 -1.67 9.05 -20.75
CA ASN A 73 -2.41 10.11 -20.07
C ASN A 73 -2.74 9.73 -18.60
N LEU A 74 -1.85 10.07 -17.66
CA LEU A 74 -2.09 9.97 -16.19
C LEU A 74 -3.36 10.69 -15.74
N SER A 75 -3.68 11.79 -16.41
CA SER A 75 -4.78 12.67 -16.08
C SER A 75 -6.12 11.94 -16.14
N SER A 76 -6.25 10.96 -17.04
CA SER A 76 -7.49 10.17 -17.21
C SER A 76 -7.68 9.13 -16.10
N LEU A 77 -6.59 8.48 -15.65
CA LEU A 77 -6.59 7.52 -14.55
C LEU A 77 -6.92 8.17 -13.21
N LEU A 78 -6.33 9.34 -12.94
CA LEU A 78 -6.57 10.09 -11.71
C LEU A 78 -7.99 10.66 -11.67
N ALA A 79 -8.52 11.13 -12.81
CA ALA A 79 -9.91 11.61 -12.91
C ALA A 79 -10.95 10.52 -12.61
N GLN A 80 -10.65 9.25 -12.90
CA GLN A 80 -11.57 8.13 -12.66
C GLN A 80 -11.70 7.77 -11.16
N THR A 81 -10.74 8.19 -10.33
CA THR A 81 -10.83 8.04 -8.86
C THR A 81 -11.53 9.21 -8.16
N ALA A 82 -11.77 10.31 -8.89
CA ALA A 82 -12.35 11.54 -8.33
C ALA A 82 -13.88 11.64 -8.44
N THR A 83 -14.55 10.63 -9.01
CA THR A 83 -16.01 10.54 -8.95
C THR A 83 -16.41 9.59 -7.83
N PRO A 84 -16.82 10.09 -6.64
CA PRO A 84 -17.63 9.26 -5.75
C PRO A 84 -18.91 8.93 -6.53
N SER A 85 -19.06 7.65 -6.89
CA SER A 85 -20.35 7.13 -7.33
C SER A 85 -21.36 7.46 -6.23
N SER A 86 -22.19 8.46 -6.53
CA SER A 86 -23.30 8.92 -5.71
C SER A 86 -24.08 7.74 -5.16
N GLY A 87 -24.00 7.58 -3.86
CA GLY A 87 -24.70 6.56 -3.09
C GLY A 87 -24.91 7.10 -1.68
N TYR A 88 -25.49 8.29 -1.58
CA TYR A 88 -26.16 8.68 -0.34
C TYR A 88 -27.21 7.62 -0.07
N VAL A 89 -27.07 6.88 1.02
CA VAL A 89 -28.13 6.02 1.52
C VAL A 89 -29.22 6.98 2.00
N GLU A 90 -30.26 7.11 1.20
CA GLU A 90 -31.49 7.80 1.57
C GLU A 90 -32.06 7.06 2.78
N TYR A 91 -31.84 7.61 3.98
CA TYR A 91 -32.61 7.21 5.15
C TYR A 91 -34.04 7.61 4.86
N ASN A 92 -34.82 6.67 4.34
CA ASN A 92 -36.24 6.85 4.18
C ASN A 92 -36.80 7.21 5.56
N THR A 93 -37.28 8.44 5.69
CA THR A 93 -38.06 8.90 6.84
C THR A 93 -39.36 8.10 6.81
N LEU A 94 -39.34 6.89 7.36
CA LEU A 94 -40.51 6.04 7.48
C LEU A 94 -41.44 6.68 8.51
N GLU A 95 -42.55 7.17 7.98
CA GLU A 95 -43.76 7.55 8.68
C GLU A 95 -44.12 6.53 9.79
N ARG A 96 -44.07 6.98 11.06
CA ARG A 96 -45.09 6.82 12.10
C ARG A 96 -44.64 7.41 13.43
#